data_AF-A0A7W5VMI7-F1
#
_entry.id   AF-A0A7W5VMI7-F1
#
_cell.length_a   1.000
_cell.length_b   1.000
_cell.length_c   1.000
_cell.angle_alpha   90.00
_cell.angle_beta   90.00
_cell.angle_gamma   90.00
#
_symmetry.space_group_name_H-M   'P 1'
#
loop_
_entity.id
_entity.type
_entity.pdbx_description
1 polymer ?
#
loop_
_entity_poly.entity_id
_entity_poly.type
_entity_poly.pdbx_seq_one_letter_code
_entity_poly.pdbx_strand_id
1 'polypeptide(L)'
;MAEVNVWAWWQNALAGSVGPIHDGDPQQGYYRTRFKDKPWEPVAIWFEDGKWHAMRGDRQVDASDIWTWCCRNPITYEAYTKAADGGGWDDEPETPAIGHNLPDDPFEALQIEFAAEREQAEAFMKKPITTQAEADRAAIWSKRLSTIAKKATDLHKVEKQPHLDAGRNVDNKWRELKEEPDAISKKLKRHMDAFLQEEARKERERQAAARAEAERIQREADAARVAAEKAAARNDNDAASIAAQNNAIAEAERLAQQAAQAERDAQARNASAGRTGAKVSLRTFVFAEITDFDALLMALKDRPEIKEVVDTLANRAARSGVELAGMAIRSEQRAA
;
A
#
# COMPACT_ATOMS: atom_id res chain seq x y z
N MET A 1 -61.16 23.97 -40.77
CA MET A 1 -60.25 22.87 -40.42
C MET A 1 -59.29 23.42 -39.39
N ALA A 2 -59.14 22.79 -38.23
CA ALA A 2 -58.21 23.26 -37.21
C ALA A 2 -56.79 23.26 -37.81
N GLU A 3 -56.10 24.38 -37.69
CA GLU A 3 -54.71 24.54 -38.13
C GLU A 3 -53.87 23.51 -37.36
N VAL A 4 -53.28 22.55 -38.06
CA VAL A 4 -52.41 21.55 -37.45
C VAL A 4 -51.15 22.28 -36.98
N ASN A 5 -50.96 22.41 -35.67
CA ASN A 5 -49.74 22.98 -35.12
C ASN A 5 -48.58 22.00 -35.34
N VAL A 6 -47.87 22.17 -36.46
CA VAL A 6 -46.71 21.36 -36.85
C VAL A 6 -45.55 21.44 -35.84
N TRP A 7 -45.54 22.44 -34.95
CA TRP A 7 -44.54 22.60 -33.88
C TRP A 7 -44.91 21.89 -32.57
N ALA A 8 -46.12 21.35 -32.45
CA ALA A 8 -46.64 20.81 -31.20
C ALA A 8 -45.77 19.69 -30.63
N TRP A 9 -45.24 18.82 -31.49
CA TRP A 9 -44.37 17.72 -31.05
C TRP A 9 -43.09 18.25 -30.39
N TRP A 10 -42.40 19.20 -31.04
CA TRP A 10 -41.16 19.79 -30.53
C TRP A 10 -41.38 20.60 -29.24
N GLN A 11 -42.47 21.37 -29.17
CA GLN A 11 -42.84 22.13 -27.96
C GLN A 11 -43.09 21.20 -26.76
N ASN A 12 -43.80 20.09 -26.98
CA ASN A 12 -44.04 19.08 -25.95
C ASN A 12 -42.75 18.36 -25.54
N ALA A 13 -41.89 18.04 -26.50
CA ALA A 13 -40.60 17.40 -26.25
C ALA A 13 -39.67 18.31 -25.43
N LEU A 14 -39.67 19.62 -25.68
CA LEU A 14 -38.96 20.61 -24.85
C LEU A 14 -39.48 20.69 -23.42
N ALA A 15 -40.79 20.51 -23.23
CA ALA A 15 -41.40 20.41 -21.90
C ALA A 15 -41.16 19.06 -21.20
N GLY A 16 -40.35 18.17 -21.80
CA GLY A 16 -40.03 16.84 -21.25
C GLY A 16 -41.04 15.74 -21.60
N SER A 17 -42.06 16.06 -22.41
CA SER A 17 -43.08 15.10 -22.88
C SER A 17 -42.77 14.66 -24.31
N VAL A 18 -41.83 13.73 -24.46
CA VAL A 18 -41.43 13.20 -25.77
C VAL A 18 -42.55 12.31 -26.31
N GLY A 19 -43.09 12.68 -27.47
CA GLY A 19 -44.12 11.92 -28.17
C GLY A 19 -43.60 10.62 -28.81
N PRO A 20 -44.46 9.84 -29.50
CA PRO A 20 -44.02 8.67 -30.23
C PRO A 20 -42.96 9.04 -31.28
N ILE A 21 -41.95 8.16 -31.44
CA ILE A 21 -40.87 8.30 -32.40
C ILE A 21 -40.98 7.15 -33.39
N HIS A 22 -41.28 7.47 -34.65
CA HIS A 22 -41.35 6.51 -35.74
C HIS A 22 -40.31 6.85 -36.82
N ASP A 23 -39.72 5.81 -37.40
CA ASP A 23 -38.83 5.95 -38.54
C ASP A 23 -39.64 6.44 -39.77
N GLY A 24 -39.08 7.39 -40.53
CA GLY A 24 -39.78 8.00 -41.67
C GLY A 24 -40.89 9.01 -41.34
N ASP A 25 -41.10 9.37 -40.06
CA ASP A 25 -42.07 10.39 -39.63
C ASP A 25 -41.36 11.56 -38.91
N PRO A 26 -40.56 12.36 -39.66
CA PRO A 26 -39.83 13.49 -39.08
C PRO A 26 -40.78 14.54 -38.51
N GLN A 27 -40.43 15.10 -37.34
CA GLN A 27 -41.22 16.15 -36.69
C GLN A 27 -40.50 17.49 -36.79
N GLN A 28 -41.24 18.53 -37.18
CA GLN A 28 -40.72 19.88 -37.30
C GLN A 28 -40.24 20.40 -35.94
N GLY A 29 -39.02 20.96 -35.92
CA GLY A 29 -38.39 21.39 -34.69
C GLY A 29 -36.90 21.65 -34.81
N TYR A 30 -36.33 22.02 -33.66
CA TYR A 30 -34.90 22.23 -33.50
C TYR A 30 -34.33 21.19 -32.52
N TYR A 31 -33.23 20.57 -32.92
CA TYR A 31 -32.61 19.44 -32.23
C TYR A 31 -31.10 19.58 -32.24
N ARG A 32 -30.42 18.68 -31.51
CA ARG A 32 -28.98 18.46 -31.65
C ARG A 32 -28.66 16.98 -31.84
N THR A 33 -27.57 16.69 -32.53
CA THR A 33 -27.08 15.32 -32.71
C THR A 33 -25.56 15.27 -32.69
N ARG A 34 -24.97 14.11 -32.36
CA ARG A 34 -23.53 13.89 -32.46
C ARG A 34 -23.20 12.44 -32.75
N PHE A 35 -22.05 12.23 -33.37
CA PHE A 35 -21.42 10.92 -33.33
C PHE A 35 -20.71 10.71 -32.00
N LYS A 36 -20.44 9.45 -31.68
CA LYS A 36 -19.66 9.08 -30.50
C LYS A 36 -18.32 9.83 -30.54
N ASP A 37 -18.00 10.53 -29.45
CA ASP A 37 -16.77 11.32 -29.28
C ASP A 37 -16.58 12.49 -30.26
N LYS A 38 -17.68 12.99 -30.85
CA LYS A 38 -17.70 14.23 -31.68
C LYS A 38 -18.55 15.34 -31.02
N PRO A 39 -18.31 16.62 -31.35
CA PRO A 39 -19.14 17.73 -30.86
C PRO A 39 -20.61 17.57 -31.28
N TRP A 40 -21.52 18.17 -30.51
CA TRP A 40 -22.92 18.31 -30.95
C TRP A 40 -23.05 19.27 -32.12
N GLU A 41 -23.81 18.84 -33.12
CA GLU A 41 -24.19 19.61 -34.28
C GLU A 41 -25.67 20.02 -34.14
N PRO A 42 -26.02 21.29 -34.45
CA PRO A 42 -27.40 21.73 -34.46
C PRO A 42 -28.14 21.10 -35.64
N VAL A 43 -29.41 20.76 -35.44
CA VAL A 43 -30.28 20.18 -36.46
C VAL A 43 -31.59 20.96 -36.50
N ALA A 44 -31.97 21.45 -37.68
CA ALA A 44 -33.31 21.98 -37.94
C ALA A 44 -34.04 21.06 -38.90
N ILE A 45 -35.30 20.75 -38.59
CA ILE A 45 -36.21 20.03 -39.48
C ILE A 45 -37.45 20.90 -39.67
N TRP A 46 -37.85 21.12 -40.92
CA TRP A 46 -39.03 21.90 -41.26
C TRP A 46 -39.76 21.35 -42.48
N PHE A 47 -41.07 21.60 -42.55
CA PHE A 47 -41.92 21.23 -43.67
C PHE A 47 -42.27 22.46 -44.50
N GLU A 48 -41.93 22.45 -45.78
CA GLU A 48 -42.14 23.57 -46.71
C GLU A 48 -42.47 23.01 -48.10
N ASP A 49 -43.40 23.66 -48.82
CA ASP A 49 -43.83 23.26 -50.17
C ASP A 49 -44.19 21.76 -50.35
N GLY A 50 -44.77 21.17 -49.31
CA GLY A 50 -45.18 19.76 -49.33
C GLY A 50 -44.03 18.76 -49.15
N LYS A 51 -42.83 19.23 -48.78
CA LYS A 51 -41.62 18.42 -48.60
C LYS A 51 -40.96 18.67 -47.25
N TRP A 52 -40.34 17.63 -46.72
CA TRP A 52 -39.51 17.73 -45.52
C TRP A 52 -38.09 18.16 -45.88
N HIS A 53 -37.58 19.12 -45.13
CA HIS A 53 -36.22 19.63 -45.23
C HIS A 53 -35.52 19.49 -43.88
N ALA A 54 -34.23 19.20 -43.93
CA ALA A 54 -33.40 19.19 -42.73
C ALA A 54 -32.01 19.77 -42.99
N MET A 55 -31.49 20.48 -41.99
CA MET A 55 -30.12 20.98 -41.94
C MET A 55 -29.43 20.40 -40.72
N ARG A 56 -28.22 19.87 -40.90
CA ARG A 56 -27.32 19.44 -39.83
C ARG A 56 -26.05 20.28 -39.92
N GLY A 57 -25.84 21.18 -38.96
CA GLY A 57 -24.85 22.23 -39.07
C GLY A 57 -25.13 23.09 -40.31
N ASP A 58 -24.15 23.17 -41.19
CA ASP A 58 -24.19 23.90 -42.46
C ASP A 58 -24.62 23.03 -43.67
N ARG A 59 -24.98 21.76 -43.44
CA ARG A 59 -25.25 20.79 -44.50
C ARG A 59 -26.72 20.39 -44.57
N GLN A 60 -27.26 20.36 -45.79
CA GLN A 60 -28.58 19.78 -46.03
C GLN A 60 -28.51 18.25 -45.96
N VAL A 61 -29.44 17.65 -45.23
CA VAL A 61 -29.56 16.21 -45.04
C VAL A 61 -31.00 15.76 -45.25
N ASP A 62 -31.20 14.46 -45.46
CA ASP A 62 -32.56 13.90 -45.50
C ASP A 62 -33.20 13.96 -44.10
N ALA A 63 -34.43 14.46 -44.05
CA ALA A 63 -35.15 14.67 -42.80
C ALA A 63 -35.54 13.36 -42.12
N SER A 64 -35.88 12.33 -42.90
CA SER A 64 -36.24 11.01 -42.39
C SER A 64 -35.01 10.31 -41.80
N ASP A 65 -33.87 10.41 -42.49
CA ASP A 65 -32.62 9.81 -42.05
C ASP A 65 -32.11 10.41 -40.74
N ILE A 66 -32.14 11.74 -40.60
CA ILE A 66 -31.58 12.42 -39.43
C ILE A 66 -32.49 12.35 -38.19
N TRP A 67 -33.80 12.19 -38.41
CA TRP A 67 -34.83 12.24 -37.37
C TRP A 67 -34.55 11.29 -36.20
N THR A 68 -34.25 10.02 -36.48
CA THR A 68 -34.03 9.00 -35.45
C THR A 68 -32.80 9.27 -34.57
N TRP A 69 -31.86 10.08 -35.07
CA TRP A 69 -30.64 10.49 -34.35
C TRP A 69 -30.86 11.73 -33.48
N CYS A 70 -31.71 12.67 -33.90
CA CYS A 70 -31.87 13.96 -33.23
C CYS A 70 -33.13 14.06 -32.34
N CYS A 71 -34.17 13.27 -32.60
CA CYS A 71 -35.49 13.34 -31.94
C CYS A 71 -35.44 13.32 -30.39
N ARG A 72 -34.46 12.66 -29.78
CA ARG A 72 -34.32 12.54 -28.31
C ARG A 72 -33.64 13.75 -27.66
N ASN A 73 -33.15 14.70 -28.45
CA ASN A 73 -32.40 15.86 -27.97
C ASN A 73 -33.00 17.16 -28.54
N PRO A 74 -34.26 17.51 -28.19
CA PRO A 74 -34.85 18.79 -28.57
C PRO A 74 -34.12 19.94 -27.90
N ILE A 75 -33.96 21.04 -28.63
CA ILE A 75 -33.31 22.27 -28.14
C ILE A 75 -34.20 23.48 -28.42
N THR A 76 -34.00 24.57 -27.66
CA THR A 76 -34.69 25.83 -27.92
C THR A 76 -34.20 26.42 -29.25
N TYR A 77 -35.04 27.24 -29.88
CA TYR A 77 -34.64 27.96 -31.08
C TYR A 77 -33.41 28.85 -30.83
N GLU A 78 -33.34 29.48 -29.66
CA GLU A 78 -32.20 30.29 -29.24
C GLU A 78 -30.90 29.46 -29.16
N ALA A 79 -30.95 28.27 -28.57
CA ALA A 79 -29.81 27.36 -28.51
C ALA A 79 -29.40 26.86 -29.91
N TYR A 80 -30.38 26.61 -30.79
CA TYR A 80 -30.10 26.27 -32.19
C TYR A 80 -29.37 27.40 -32.92
N THR A 81 -29.90 28.62 -32.86
CA THR A 81 -29.31 29.78 -33.54
C THR A 81 -27.90 30.05 -33.03
N LYS A 82 -27.71 30.04 -31.70
CA LYS A 82 -26.38 30.17 -31.09
C LYS A 82 -25.40 29.13 -31.61
N ALA A 83 -25.79 27.86 -31.64
CA ALA A 83 -24.93 26.78 -32.12
C ALA A 83 -24.67 26.86 -33.63
N ALA A 84 -25.67 27.26 -34.44
CA ALA A 84 -25.55 27.44 -35.88
C ALA A 84 -24.61 28.60 -36.24
N ASP A 85 -24.60 29.66 -35.43
CA ASP A 85 -23.69 30.81 -35.57
C ASP A 85 -22.27 30.54 -35.00
N GLY A 86 -22.01 29.31 -34.52
CA GLY A 86 -20.71 28.88 -34.00
C GLY A 86 -20.47 29.18 -32.52
N GLY A 87 -21.49 29.64 -31.78
CA GLY A 87 -21.41 29.97 -30.35
C GLY A 87 -21.46 28.78 -29.37
N GLY A 88 -21.60 27.54 -29.86
CA GLY A 88 -21.59 26.33 -29.05
C GLY A 88 -22.82 26.13 -28.15
N TRP A 89 -22.68 25.34 -27.07
CA TRP A 89 -23.76 24.90 -26.19
C TRP A 89 -23.48 25.31 -24.72
N ASP A 90 -24.50 25.80 -24.01
CA ASP A 90 -24.33 26.30 -22.62
C ASP A 90 -24.04 25.19 -21.60
N ASP A 91 -24.50 23.97 -21.89
CA ASP A 91 -24.31 22.78 -21.07
C ASP A 91 -23.04 22.00 -21.43
N GLU A 92 -22.30 22.41 -22.48
CA GLU A 92 -21.00 21.82 -22.81
C GLU A 92 -19.84 22.76 -22.43
N PRO A 93 -18.76 22.20 -21.86
CA PRO A 93 -17.55 22.95 -21.70
C PRO A 93 -16.94 23.22 -23.08
N GLU A 94 -16.27 24.35 -23.21
CA GLU A 94 -15.50 24.67 -24.40
C GLU A 94 -14.56 23.50 -24.74
N THR A 95 -14.45 23.15 -26.01
CA THR A 95 -13.44 22.18 -26.42
C THR A 95 -12.14 22.95 -26.58
N PRO A 96 -11.05 22.58 -25.88
CA PRO A 96 -9.80 23.29 -26.03
C PRO A 96 -9.36 23.27 -27.49
N ALA A 97 -8.94 24.43 -28.02
CA ALA A 97 -8.44 24.57 -29.38
C ALA A 97 -7.03 23.96 -29.49
N ILE A 98 -6.95 22.63 -29.35
CA ILE A 98 -5.72 21.88 -29.57
C ILE A 98 -5.52 21.83 -31.08
N GLY A 99 -4.53 22.59 -31.58
CA GLY A 99 -4.22 22.66 -32.99
C GLY A 99 -3.86 21.28 -33.59
N HIS A 100 -4.00 21.14 -34.91
CA HIS A 100 -3.74 19.88 -35.63
C HIS A 100 -2.27 19.39 -35.59
N ASN A 101 -1.37 20.11 -34.92
CA ASN A 101 0.05 19.79 -34.78
C ASN A 101 0.38 19.30 -33.37
N LEU A 102 -0.27 18.21 -32.93
CA LEU A 102 0.15 17.53 -31.71
C LEU A 102 1.49 16.79 -31.94
N PRO A 103 2.37 16.70 -30.93
CA PRO A 103 3.58 15.87 -31.01
C PRO A 103 3.25 14.40 -31.30
N ASP A 104 4.17 13.71 -31.98
CA ASP A 104 4.05 12.26 -32.24
C ASP A 104 4.26 11.43 -30.96
N ASP A 105 4.97 11.98 -29.98
CA ASP A 105 5.18 11.33 -28.69
C ASP A 105 3.87 11.31 -27.86
N PRO A 106 3.36 10.12 -27.48
CA PRO A 106 2.09 10.02 -26.77
C PRO A 106 2.08 10.71 -25.40
N PHE A 107 3.23 10.78 -24.72
CA PHE A 107 3.33 11.43 -23.41
C PHE A 107 3.29 12.94 -23.54
N GLU A 108 4.06 13.53 -24.45
CA GLU A 108 4.01 14.97 -24.76
C GLU A 108 2.63 15.40 -25.26
N ALA A 109 2.01 14.61 -26.14
CA ALA A 109 0.65 14.87 -26.61
C ALA A 109 -0.37 14.87 -25.45
N LEU A 110 -0.26 13.91 -24.54
CA LEU A 110 -1.16 13.82 -23.38
C LEU A 110 -0.93 14.95 -22.36
N GLN A 111 0.30 15.45 -22.22
CA GLN A 111 0.58 16.63 -21.40
C GLN A 111 -0.10 17.88 -21.94
N ILE A 112 -0.07 18.09 -23.27
CA ILE A 112 -0.74 19.23 -23.91
C ILE A 112 -2.25 19.12 -23.74
N GLU A 113 -2.84 17.93 -23.94
CA GLU A 113 -4.25 17.65 -23.69
C GLU A 113 -4.64 17.98 -22.24
N PHE A 114 -3.85 17.51 -21.27
CA PHE A 114 -4.06 17.80 -19.85
C PHE A 114 -3.94 19.27 -19.51
N ALA A 115 -2.91 19.96 -20.01
CA ALA A 115 -2.67 21.37 -19.70
C ALA A 115 -3.86 22.24 -20.15
N ALA A 116 -4.39 21.97 -21.34
CA ALA A 116 -5.51 22.69 -21.92
C ALA A 116 -6.82 22.45 -21.15
N GLU A 117 -7.14 21.19 -20.83
CA GLU A 117 -8.34 20.84 -20.03
C GLU A 117 -8.23 21.35 -18.58
N ARG A 118 -7.03 21.29 -17.98
CA ARG A 118 -6.77 21.78 -16.62
C ARG A 118 -7.00 23.29 -16.51
N GLU A 119 -6.49 24.07 -17.45
CA GLU A 119 -6.65 25.53 -17.43
C GLU A 119 -8.13 25.93 -17.42
N GLN A 120 -8.94 25.32 -18.29
CA GLN A 120 -10.38 25.59 -18.37
C GLN A 120 -11.13 25.14 -17.11
N ALA A 121 -10.86 23.92 -16.63
CA ALA A 121 -11.51 23.38 -15.44
C ALA A 121 -11.15 24.21 -14.19
N GLU A 122 -9.87 24.58 -14.00
CA GLU A 122 -9.43 25.43 -12.90
C GLU A 122 -10.06 26.83 -12.96
N ALA A 123 -10.20 27.41 -14.15
CA ALA A 123 -10.88 28.69 -14.33
C ALA A 123 -12.36 28.59 -13.95
N PHE A 124 -13.03 27.52 -14.36
CA PHE A 124 -14.44 27.26 -14.04
C PHE A 124 -14.67 27.09 -12.53
N MET A 125 -13.80 26.35 -11.83
CA MET A 125 -13.90 26.09 -10.38
C MET A 125 -13.74 27.34 -9.49
N LYS A 126 -13.31 28.48 -10.04
CA LYS A 126 -13.19 29.74 -9.27
C LYS A 126 -14.55 30.32 -8.86
N LYS A 127 -15.64 29.89 -9.49
CA LYS A 127 -17.00 30.34 -9.19
C LYS A 127 -17.83 29.16 -8.67
N PRO A 128 -18.73 29.37 -7.70
CA PRO A 128 -19.64 28.32 -7.28
C PRO A 128 -20.58 27.93 -8.43
N ILE A 129 -20.89 26.65 -8.53
CA ILE A 129 -21.90 26.13 -9.45
C ILE A 129 -23.27 26.51 -8.89
N THR A 130 -24.05 27.24 -9.68
CA THR A 130 -25.39 27.74 -9.29
C THR A 130 -26.50 27.29 -10.23
N THR A 131 -26.16 26.72 -11.39
CA THR A 131 -27.12 26.28 -12.41
C THR A 131 -26.88 24.82 -12.82
N GLN A 132 -27.92 24.17 -13.35
CA GLN A 132 -27.82 22.80 -13.86
C GLN A 132 -26.81 22.70 -15.03
N ALA A 133 -26.81 23.67 -15.94
CA ALA A 133 -25.86 23.71 -17.06
C ALA A 133 -24.40 23.81 -16.59
N GLU A 134 -24.12 24.55 -15.49
CA GLU A 134 -22.79 24.56 -14.86
C GLU A 134 -22.44 23.20 -14.24
N ALA A 135 -23.39 22.53 -13.59
CA ALA A 135 -23.18 21.18 -13.04
C ALA A 135 -22.88 20.16 -14.16
N ASP A 136 -23.60 20.22 -15.28
CA ASP A 136 -23.39 19.34 -16.42
C ASP A 136 -22.02 19.58 -17.08
N ARG A 137 -21.60 20.84 -17.22
CA ARG A 137 -20.24 21.19 -17.67
C ARG A 137 -19.16 20.62 -16.75
N ALA A 138 -19.33 20.73 -15.43
CA ALA A 138 -18.41 20.17 -14.45
C ALA A 138 -18.30 18.64 -14.58
N ALA A 139 -19.42 17.94 -14.78
CA ALA A 139 -19.44 16.50 -14.97
C ALA A 139 -18.70 16.07 -16.26
N ILE A 140 -18.81 16.84 -17.35
CA ILE A 140 -18.09 16.58 -18.60
C ILE A 140 -16.58 16.78 -18.40
N TRP A 141 -16.14 17.88 -17.79
CA TRP A 141 -14.71 18.10 -17.48
C TRP A 141 -14.15 17.00 -16.58
N SER A 142 -14.89 16.59 -15.53
CA SER A 142 -14.51 15.46 -14.67
C SER A 142 -14.28 14.19 -15.49
N LYS A 143 -15.20 13.86 -16.41
CA LYS A 143 -15.05 12.72 -17.30
C LYS A 143 -13.82 12.83 -18.23
N ARG A 144 -13.56 14.00 -18.82
CA ARG A 144 -12.39 14.23 -19.69
C ARG A 144 -11.08 14.06 -18.91
N LEU A 145 -10.96 14.68 -17.75
CA LEU A 145 -9.78 14.55 -16.88
C LEU A 145 -9.57 13.11 -16.40
N SER A 146 -10.63 12.39 -16.02
CA SER A 146 -10.52 10.97 -15.64
C SER A 146 -10.06 10.08 -16.81
N THR A 147 -10.43 10.44 -18.05
CA THR A 147 -9.99 9.74 -19.26
C THR A 147 -8.51 9.99 -19.53
N ILE A 148 -8.02 11.22 -19.35
CA ILE A 148 -6.59 11.57 -19.43
C ILE A 148 -5.77 10.77 -18.41
N ALA A 149 -6.24 10.71 -17.16
CA ALA A 149 -5.58 9.92 -16.12
C ALA A 149 -5.51 8.42 -16.46
N LYS A 150 -6.58 7.88 -17.06
CA LYS A 150 -6.60 6.49 -17.55
C LYS A 150 -5.59 6.26 -18.68
N LYS A 151 -5.55 7.13 -19.69
CA LYS A 151 -4.56 7.08 -20.79
C LYS A 151 -3.13 7.07 -20.24
N ALA A 152 -2.83 7.95 -19.27
CA ALA A 152 -1.52 8.01 -18.63
C ALA A 152 -1.16 6.70 -17.91
N THR A 153 -2.11 6.11 -17.20
CA THR A 153 -1.93 4.83 -16.52
C THR A 153 -1.64 3.70 -17.51
N ASP A 154 -2.37 3.65 -18.62
CA ASP A 154 -2.21 2.64 -19.65
C ASP A 154 -0.86 2.77 -20.38
N LEU A 155 -0.45 3.99 -20.76
CA LEU A 155 0.86 4.27 -21.37
C LEU A 155 2.01 3.90 -20.42
N HIS A 156 1.96 4.36 -19.18
CA HIS A 156 2.97 4.03 -18.17
C HIS A 156 3.08 2.51 -17.94
N LYS A 157 1.95 1.79 -17.94
CA LYS A 157 1.96 0.33 -17.82
C LYS A 157 2.71 -0.31 -18.99
N VAL A 158 2.44 0.11 -20.22
CA VAL A 158 3.11 -0.42 -21.42
C VAL A 158 4.61 -0.15 -21.36
N GLU A 159 5.03 1.07 -21.04
CA GLU A 159 6.45 1.43 -20.94
C GLU A 159 7.17 0.68 -19.82
N LYS A 160 6.52 0.52 -18.66
CA LYS A 160 7.14 -0.09 -17.47
C LYS A 160 7.19 -1.61 -17.53
N GLN A 161 6.28 -2.26 -18.25
CA GLN A 161 6.14 -3.71 -18.26
C GLN A 161 7.42 -4.46 -18.65
N PRO A 162 8.16 -4.08 -19.72
CA PRO A 162 9.42 -4.73 -20.08
C PRO A 162 10.49 -4.66 -18.98
N HIS A 163 10.54 -3.55 -18.23
CA HIS A 163 11.48 -3.37 -17.13
C HIS A 163 11.12 -4.23 -15.92
N LEU A 164 9.83 -4.36 -15.61
CA LEU A 164 9.36 -5.27 -14.56
C LEU A 164 9.66 -6.72 -14.91
N ASP A 165 9.45 -7.12 -16.17
CA ASP A 165 9.71 -8.48 -16.62
C ASP A 165 11.22 -8.77 -16.68
N ALA A 166 12.04 -7.81 -17.11
CA ALA A 166 13.49 -7.91 -17.03
C ALA A 166 13.96 -8.07 -15.57
N GLY A 167 13.41 -7.28 -14.64
CA GLY A 167 13.71 -7.42 -13.21
C GLY A 167 13.33 -8.80 -12.67
N ARG A 168 12.11 -9.27 -12.96
CA ARG A 168 11.65 -10.62 -12.58
C ARG A 168 12.54 -11.73 -13.14
N ASN A 169 13.01 -11.60 -14.37
CA ASN A 169 13.90 -12.58 -14.98
C ASN A 169 15.25 -12.66 -14.26
N VAL A 170 15.80 -11.51 -13.87
CA VAL A 170 17.02 -11.46 -13.05
C VAL A 170 16.75 -12.09 -11.68
N ASP A 171 15.67 -11.69 -11.00
CA ASP A 171 15.32 -12.24 -9.69
C ASP A 171 15.15 -13.76 -9.73
N ASN A 172 14.45 -14.27 -10.74
CA ASN A 172 14.23 -15.71 -10.93
C ASN A 172 15.54 -16.45 -11.17
N LYS A 173 16.44 -15.91 -12.00
CA LYS A 173 17.77 -16.50 -12.26
C LYS A 173 18.59 -16.69 -10.98
N TRP A 174 18.45 -15.78 -10.02
CA TRP A 174 19.24 -15.80 -8.78
C TRP A 174 18.51 -16.42 -7.58
N ARG A 175 17.20 -16.64 -7.66
CA ARG A 175 16.37 -17.07 -6.52
C ARG A 175 16.90 -18.35 -5.88
N GLU A 176 17.04 -19.40 -6.66
CA GLU A 176 17.50 -20.71 -6.19
C GLU A 176 18.90 -20.62 -5.57
N LEU A 177 19.83 -19.91 -6.23
CA LEU A 177 21.20 -19.70 -5.74
C LEU A 177 21.28 -18.84 -4.46
N LYS A 178 20.27 -18.02 -4.18
CA LYS A 178 20.18 -17.24 -2.94
C LYS A 178 19.53 -18.05 -1.81
N GLU A 179 18.49 -18.80 -2.13
CA GLU A 179 17.62 -19.44 -1.13
C GLU A 179 18.09 -20.85 -0.76
N GLU A 180 18.46 -21.69 -1.73
CA GLU A 180 18.82 -23.08 -1.44
C GLU A 180 20.12 -23.22 -0.64
N PRO A 181 21.22 -22.53 -0.97
CA PRO A 181 22.45 -22.64 -0.18
C PRO A 181 22.26 -22.14 1.26
N ASP A 182 21.48 -21.07 1.46
CA ASP A 182 21.13 -20.58 2.80
C ASP A 182 20.28 -21.61 3.56
N ALA A 183 19.27 -22.19 2.90
CA ALA A 183 18.43 -23.23 3.49
C ALA A 183 19.24 -24.48 3.88
N ILE A 184 20.14 -24.95 3.01
CA ILE A 184 21.03 -26.09 3.28
C ILE A 184 22.01 -25.74 4.41
N SER A 185 22.62 -24.55 4.39
CA SER A 185 23.51 -24.07 5.46
C SER A 185 22.82 -24.05 6.82
N LYS A 186 21.56 -23.57 6.88
CA LYS A 186 20.73 -23.62 8.09
C LYS A 186 20.44 -25.05 8.53
N LYS A 187 20.12 -25.96 7.61
CA LYS A 187 19.90 -27.39 7.90
C LYS A 187 21.17 -28.05 8.46
N LEU A 188 22.34 -27.77 7.87
CA LEU A 188 23.63 -28.29 8.36
C LEU A 188 23.94 -27.81 9.77
N LYS A 189 23.72 -26.52 10.06
CA LYS A 189 23.88 -25.99 11.43
C LYS A 189 22.95 -26.69 12.41
N ARG A 190 21.67 -26.86 12.06
CA ARG A 190 20.69 -27.59 12.89
C ARG A 190 21.08 -29.05 13.09
N HIS A 191 21.68 -29.69 12.10
CA HIS A 191 22.17 -31.07 12.22
C HIS A 191 23.29 -31.19 13.26
N MET A 192 24.02 -30.11 13.53
CA MET A 192 25.05 -30.06 14.59
C MET A 192 24.46 -29.81 15.99
N ASP A 193 23.17 -29.48 16.12
CA ASP A 193 22.58 -29.10 17.42
C ASP A 193 22.70 -30.22 18.45
N ALA A 194 22.38 -31.46 18.07
CA ALA A 194 22.47 -32.61 18.97
C ALA A 194 23.90 -32.83 19.50
N PHE A 195 24.90 -32.70 18.63
CA PHE A 195 26.31 -32.79 19.01
C PHE A 195 26.71 -31.66 19.95
N LEU A 196 26.36 -30.40 19.62
CA LEU A 196 26.69 -29.24 20.43
C LEU A 196 25.97 -29.24 21.79
N GLN A 197 24.73 -29.75 21.85
CA GLN A 197 23.98 -29.92 23.09
C GLN A 197 24.62 -30.96 24.01
N GLU A 198 25.10 -32.06 23.43
CA GLU A 198 25.79 -33.12 24.16
C GLU A 198 27.16 -32.64 24.67
N GLU A 199 27.93 -31.92 23.85
CA GLU A 199 29.17 -31.29 24.31
C GLU A 199 28.92 -30.23 25.40
N ALA A 200 27.83 -29.45 25.27
CA ALA A 200 27.42 -28.54 26.33
C ALA A 200 26.98 -29.27 27.61
N ARG A 201 26.39 -30.47 27.51
CA ARG A 201 26.07 -31.31 28.67
C ARG A 201 27.33 -31.79 29.38
N LYS A 202 28.29 -32.34 28.64
CA LYS A 202 29.58 -32.80 29.20
C LYS A 202 30.36 -31.65 29.85
N GLU A 203 30.37 -30.47 29.23
CA GLU A 203 31.02 -29.30 29.80
C GLU A 203 30.31 -28.79 31.06
N ARG A 204 28.96 -28.83 31.11
CA ARG A 204 28.21 -28.54 32.34
C ARG A 204 28.53 -29.53 33.45
N GLU A 205 28.65 -30.82 33.14
CA GLU A 205 29.01 -31.86 34.10
C GLU A 205 30.45 -31.68 34.62
N ARG A 206 31.41 -31.44 33.73
CA ARG A 206 32.80 -31.09 34.07
C ARG A 206 32.85 -29.85 34.94
N GLN A 207 32.07 -28.82 34.61
CA GLN A 207 32.00 -27.59 35.36
C GLN A 207 31.38 -27.81 36.74
N ALA A 208 30.31 -28.60 36.87
CA ALA A 208 29.69 -28.90 38.16
C ALA A 208 30.68 -29.65 39.07
N ALA A 209 31.39 -30.64 38.53
CA ALA A 209 32.44 -31.36 39.26
C ALA A 209 33.59 -30.44 39.68
N ALA A 210 34.09 -29.59 38.76
CA ALA A 210 35.16 -28.65 39.05
C ALA A 210 34.76 -27.57 40.08
N ARG A 211 33.50 -27.12 40.08
CA ARG A 211 32.97 -26.19 41.07
C ARG A 211 32.87 -26.83 42.46
N ALA A 212 32.38 -28.07 42.54
CA ALA A 212 32.31 -28.80 43.81
C ALA A 212 33.72 -29.04 44.40
N GLU A 213 34.69 -29.37 43.55
CA GLU A 213 36.09 -29.52 43.97
C GLU A 213 36.71 -28.19 44.38
N ALA A 214 36.51 -27.12 43.61
CA ALA A 214 36.98 -25.78 43.98
C ALA A 214 36.36 -25.32 45.31
N GLU A 215 35.08 -25.60 45.57
CA GLU A 215 34.42 -25.29 46.84
C GLU A 215 35.02 -26.10 48.00
N ARG A 216 35.37 -27.38 47.79
CA ARG A 216 36.08 -28.20 48.78
C ARG A 216 37.45 -27.60 49.11
N ILE A 217 38.26 -27.32 48.10
CA ILE A 217 39.61 -26.75 48.27
C ILE A 217 39.53 -25.36 48.91
N GLN A 218 38.54 -24.54 48.56
CA GLN A 218 38.32 -23.24 49.22
C GLN A 218 38.02 -23.39 50.71
N ARG A 219 37.16 -24.34 51.10
CA ARG A 219 36.89 -24.62 52.53
C ARG A 219 38.15 -25.08 53.28
N GLU A 220 38.99 -25.89 52.64
CA GLU A 220 40.29 -26.32 53.21
C GLU A 220 41.26 -25.14 53.34
N ALA A 221 41.34 -24.28 52.32
CA ALA A 221 42.17 -23.07 52.35
C ALA A 221 41.70 -22.07 53.41
N ASP A 222 40.39 -21.88 53.57
CA ASP A 222 39.81 -21.04 54.62
C ASP A 222 40.10 -21.61 56.02
N ALA A 223 39.98 -22.93 56.20
CA ALA A 223 40.32 -23.60 57.45
C ALA A 223 41.81 -23.43 57.80
N ALA A 224 42.71 -23.58 56.82
CA ALA A 224 44.14 -23.37 56.99
C ALA A 224 44.48 -21.91 57.28
N ARG A 225 43.81 -20.94 56.63
CA ARG A 225 43.96 -19.51 56.96
C ARG A 225 43.57 -19.22 58.41
N VAL A 226 42.42 -19.75 58.86
CA VAL A 226 41.97 -19.60 60.26
C VAL A 226 42.94 -20.27 61.23
N ALA A 227 43.52 -21.42 60.86
CA ALA A 227 44.53 -22.09 61.69
C ALA A 227 45.83 -21.29 61.78
N ALA A 228 46.31 -20.73 60.67
CA ALA A 228 47.49 -19.86 60.62
C ALA A 228 47.28 -18.58 61.43
N GLU A 229 46.10 -17.96 61.33
CA GLU A 229 45.71 -16.78 62.11
C GLU A 229 45.68 -17.10 63.62
N LYS A 230 45.10 -18.24 64.02
CA LYS A 230 45.11 -18.71 65.41
C LYS A 230 46.50 -19.01 65.92
N ALA A 231 47.38 -19.58 65.10
CA ALA A 231 48.77 -19.84 65.45
C ALA A 231 49.55 -18.53 65.66
N ALA A 232 49.37 -17.55 64.76
CA ALA A 232 49.98 -16.23 64.88
C ALA A 232 49.48 -15.46 66.11
N ALA A 233 48.21 -15.61 66.49
CA ALA A 233 47.63 -14.95 67.67
C ALA A 233 48.15 -15.49 69.02
N ARG A 234 48.73 -16.70 69.07
CA ARG A 234 49.21 -17.30 70.33
C ARG A 234 50.45 -16.62 70.91
N ASN A 235 51.20 -15.82 70.13
CA ASN A 235 52.28 -14.93 70.62
C ASN A 235 53.32 -15.58 71.58
N ASP A 236 53.59 -16.88 71.42
CA ASP A 236 54.66 -17.58 72.15
C ASP A 236 55.99 -17.45 71.39
N ASN A 237 57.03 -16.92 72.05
CA ASN A 237 58.32 -16.56 71.44
C ASN A 237 59.37 -17.69 71.45
N ASP A 238 58.98 -18.93 71.71
CA ASP A 238 59.91 -20.06 71.66
C ASP A 238 60.12 -20.55 70.21
N ALA A 239 61.27 -21.19 69.96
CA ALA A 239 61.67 -21.63 68.63
C ALA A 239 60.71 -22.66 68.01
N ALA A 240 59.97 -23.44 68.82
CA ALA A 240 59.00 -24.41 68.32
C ALA A 240 57.68 -23.74 67.90
N SER A 241 57.24 -22.72 68.64
CA SER A 241 56.08 -21.88 68.28
C SER A 241 56.30 -21.12 66.97
N ILE A 242 57.48 -20.51 66.78
CA ILE A 242 57.84 -19.81 65.53
C ILE A 242 57.86 -20.76 64.33
N ALA A 243 58.41 -21.97 64.51
CA ALA A 243 58.42 -22.99 63.47
C ALA A 243 57.00 -23.46 63.10
N ALA A 244 56.12 -23.64 64.10
CA ALA A 244 54.72 -24.00 63.88
C ALA A 244 53.93 -22.90 63.14
N GLN A 245 54.17 -21.62 63.49
CA GLN A 245 53.58 -20.48 62.80
C GLN A 245 54.02 -20.41 61.33
N ASN A 246 55.32 -20.53 61.05
CA ASN A 246 55.84 -20.50 59.68
C ASN A 246 55.29 -21.66 58.83
N ASN A 247 55.17 -22.86 59.41
CA ASN A 247 54.57 -24.01 58.74
C ASN A 247 53.09 -23.79 58.43
N ALA A 248 52.32 -23.21 59.36
CA ALA A 248 50.91 -22.92 59.16
C ALA A 248 50.68 -21.84 58.08
N ILE A 249 51.54 -20.82 58.03
CA ILE A 249 51.52 -19.79 56.98
C ILE A 249 51.84 -20.41 55.61
N ALA A 250 52.90 -21.21 55.52
CA ALA A 250 53.28 -21.87 54.27
C ALA A 250 52.19 -22.84 53.78
N GLU A 251 51.52 -23.55 54.68
CA GLU A 251 50.39 -24.42 54.36
C GLU A 251 49.17 -23.62 53.87
N ALA A 252 48.83 -22.51 54.51
CA ALA A 252 47.76 -21.61 54.11
C ALA A 252 48.01 -20.98 52.72
N GLU A 253 49.24 -20.53 52.45
CA GLU A 253 49.63 -20.00 51.13
C GLU A 253 49.54 -21.06 50.02
N ARG A 254 50.00 -22.29 50.29
CA ARG A 254 49.90 -23.40 49.33
C ARG A 254 48.45 -23.73 49.00
N LEU A 255 47.58 -23.81 50.01
CA LEU A 255 46.16 -24.11 49.83
C LEU A 255 45.43 -22.95 49.13
N ALA A 256 45.80 -21.70 49.40
CA ALA A 256 45.27 -20.54 48.68
C ALA A 256 45.64 -20.55 47.18
N GLN A 257 46.88 -20.93 46.83
CA GLN A 257 47.29 -21.09 45.43
C GLN A 257 46.55 -22.24 44.73
N GLN A 258 46.34 -23.36 45.44
CA GLN A 258 45.54 -24.49 44.92
C GLN A 258 44.09 -24.09 44.70
N ALA A 259 43.49 -23.33 45.62
CA ALA A 259 42.13 -22.81 45.47
C ALA A 259 41.99 -21.87 44.27
N ALA A 260 42.95 -20.95 44.07
CA ALA A 260 42.98 -20.04 42.93
C ALA A 260 43.21 -20.74 41.58
N GLN A 261 43.91 -21.88 41.56
CA GLN A 261 44.07 -22.70 40.36
C GLN A 261 42.78 -23.49 40.07
N ALA A 262 42.18 -24.12 41.08
CA ALA A 262 40.92 -24.84 40.96
C ALA A 262 39.76 -23.94 40.48
N GLU A 263 39.71 -22.69 40.95
CA GLU A 263 38.72 -21.71 40.50
C GLU A 263 38.91 -21.32 39.02
N ARG A 264 40.15 -21.20 38.54
CA ARG A 264 40.46 -20.98 37.12
C ARG A 264 40.03 -22.17 36.26
N ASP A 265 40.24 -23.39 36.74
CA ASP A 265 39.84 -24.62 36.03
C ASP A 265 38.31 -24.84 36.03
N ALA A 266 37.58 -24.24 36.99
CA ALA A 266 36.13 -24.25 37.06
C ALA A 266 35.42 -23.26 36.10
N GLN A 267 36.17 -22.38 35.42
CA GLN A 267 35.59 -21.41 34.49
C GLN A 267 34.90 -22.09 33.31
N ALA A 268 33.76 -21.54 32.89
CA ALA A 268 32.97 -22.06 31.79
C ALA A 268 33.71 -21.90 30.45
N ARG A 269 33.69 -22.93 29.62
CA ARG A 269 34.08 -22.82 28.21
C ARG A 269 32.84 -23.03 27.34
N ASN A 270 32.72 -22.24 26.28
CA ASN A 270 31.62 -22.41 25.34
C ASN A 270 31.84 -23.69 24.51
N ALA A 271 30.86 -24.59 24.54
CA ALA A 271 30.81 -25.71 23.62
C ALA A 271 30.79 -25.20 22.17
N SER A 272 31.64 -25.77 21.33
CA SER A 272 31.81 -25.33 19.95
C SER A 272 32.31 -26.44 19.06
N ALA A 273 32.00 -26.35 17.78
CA ALA A 273 32.46 -27.29 16.75
C ALA A 273 33.02 -26.55 15.53
N GLY A 274 33.79 -27.25 14.71
CA GLY A 274 34.38 -26.72 13.47
C GLY A 274 35.82 -26.21 13.62
N ARG A 275 36.46 -25.94 12.48
CA ARG A 275 37.83 -25.43 12.37
C ARG A 275 37.90 -23.90 12.41
N THR A 276 39.11 -23.35 12.53
CA THR A 276 39.37 -21.91 12.39
C THR A 276 38.72 -21.35 11.13
N GLY A 277 37.91 -20.29 11.29
CA GLY A 277 37.13 -19.65 10.23
C GLY A 277 35.72 -20.23 9.99
N ALA A 278 35.37 -21.36 10.61
CA ALA A 278 34.06 -22.03 10.46
C ALA A 278 33.51 -22.53 11.80
N LYS A 279 33.85 -21.84 12.90
CA LYS A 279 33.44 -22.22 14.26
C LYS A 279 31.94 -21.96 14.44
N VAL A 280 31.21 -22.97 14.93
CA VAL A 280 29.79 -22.90 15.28
C VAL A 280 29.63 -23.14 16.77
N SER A 281 28.79 -22.34 17.43
CA SER A 281 28.43 -22.48 18.84
C SER A 281 26.91 -22.34 19.00
N LEU A 282 26.38 -22.86 20.10
CA LEU A 282 24.98 -22.64 20.47
C LEU A 282 24.74 -21.14 20.70
N ARG A 283 23.56 -20.65 20.27
CA ARG A 283 23.12 -19.27 20.49
C ARG A 283 21.71 -19.28 21.08
N THR A 284 21.49 -18.44 22.08
CA THR A 284 20.17 -18.24 22.68
C THR A 284 19.35 -17.31 21.81
N PHE A 285 18.20 -17.80 21.33
CA PHE A 285 17.18 -16.98 20.69
C PHE A 285 16.03 -16.81 21.66
N VAL A 286 15.68 -15.55 21.96
CA VAL A 286 14.51 -15.23 22.79
C VAL A 286 13.36 -14.95 21.86
N PHE A 287 12.28 -15.72 21.99
CA PHE A 287 11.04 -15.52 21.24
C PHE A 287 9.85 -15.54 22.20
N ALA A 288 8.77 -14.87 21.82
CA ALA A 288 7.53 -14.89 22.58
C ALA A 288 6.65 -16.06 22.13
N GLU A 289 6.15 -16.84 23.07
CA GLU A 289 5.07 -17.80 22.86
C GLU A 289 3.76 -17.14 23.28
N ILE A 290 2.75 -17.15 22.40
CA ILE A 290 1.43 -16.59 22.72
C ILE A 290 0.63 -17.68 23.42
N THR A 291 0.46 -17.55 24.73
CA THR A 291 -0.30 -18.50 25.55
C THR A 291 -1.78 -18.13 25.65
N ASP A 292 -2.09 -16.83 25.62
CA ASP A 292 -3.44 -16.28 25.62
C ASP A 292 -3.49 -15.10 24.64
N PHE A 293 -4.22 -15.29 23.55
CA PHE A 293 -4.32 -14.30 22.49
C PHE A 293 -5.14 -13.08 22.91
N ASP A 294 -6.25 -13.28 23.62
CA ASP A 294 -7.17 -12.20 24.00
C ASP A 294 -6.51 -11.28 25.02
N ALA A 295 -5.82 -11.85 26.01
CA ALA A 295 -5.05 -11.08 26.99
C ALA A 295 -3.93 -10.27 26.33
N LEU A 296 -3.21 -10.88 25.38
CA LEU A 296 -2.14 -10.20 24.64
C LEU A 296 -2.68 -9.07 23.76
N LEU A 297 -3.78 -9.31 23.03
CA LEU A 297 -4.42 -8.30 22.19
C LEU A 297 -4.90 -7.12 23.04
N MET A 298 -5.52 -7.38 24.19
CA MET A 298 -5.95 -6.34 25.12
C MET A 298 -4.78 -5.51 25.68
N ALA A 299 -3.62 -6.13 25.92
CA ALA A 299 -2.40 -5.42 26.31
C ALA A 299 -1.78 -4.59 25.18
N LEU A 300 -2.00 -4.98 23.91
CA LEU A 300 -1.45 -4.32 22.72
C LEU A 300 -2.39 -3.29 22.07
N LYS A 301 -3.67 -3.23 22.48
CA LYS A 301 -4.72 -2.41 21.83
C LYS A 301 -4.37 -0.93 21.64
N ASP A 302 -3.52 -0.38 22.50
CA ASP A 302 -3.18 1.04 22.49
C ASP A 302 -2.04 1.39 21.53
N ARG A 303 -1.37 0.37 20.97
CA ARG A 303 -0.27 0.55 20.02
C ARG A 303 -0.76 1.10 18.67
N PRO A 304 -0.03 2.04 18.04
CA PRO A 304 -0.41 2.62 16.75
C PRO A 304 -0.68 1.57 15.66
N GLU A 305 0.16 0.54 15.58
CA GLU A 305 0.07 -0.49 14.55
C GLU A 305 -1.22 -1.29 14.65
N ILE A 306 -1.69 -1.57 15.87
CA ILE A 306 -2.96 -2.27 16.09
C ILE A 306 -4.13 -1.36 15.71
N LYS A 307 -4.08 -0.07 16.07
CA LYS A 307 -5.13 0.89 15.72
C LYS A 307 -5.27 1.06 14.20
N GLU A 308 -4.18 1.15 13.47
CA GLU A 308 -4.17 1.25 12.00
C GLU A 308 -4.77 0.00 11.34
N VAL A 309 -4.42 -1.19 11.83
CA VAL A 309 -4.98 -2.45 11.33
C VAL A 309 -6.48 -2.51 11.61
N VAL A 310 -6.91 -2.16 12.82
CA VAL A 310 -8.33 -2.13 13.20
C VAL A 310 -9.12 -1.14 12.34
N ASP A 311 -8.60 0.07 12.12
CA ASP A 311 -9.23 1.07 11.25
C ASP A 311 -9.37 0.59 9.80
N THR A 312 -8.31 -0.03 9.27
CA THR A 312 -8.33 -0.62 7.92
C THR A 312 -9.40 -1.70 7.78
N LEU A 313 -9.52 -2.58 8.79
CA LEU A 313 -10.51 -3.66 8.80
C LEU A 313 -11.93 -3.11 8.98
N ALA A 314 -12.13 -2.11 9.84
CA ALA A 314 -13.42 -1.45 10.05
C ALA A 314 -13.91 -0.77 8.76
N ASN A 315 -13.05 -0.02 8.07
CA ASN A 315 -13.40 0.62 6.79
C ASN A 315 -13.71 -0.41 5.69
N ARG A 316 -13.03 -1.57 5.69
CA ARG A 316 -13.37 -2.67 4.78
C ARG A 316 -14.75 -3.25 5.07
N ALA A 317 -15.07 -3.48 6.34
CA ALA A 317 -16.38 -3.99 6.77
C ALA A 317 -17.51 -3.00 6.41
N ALA A 318 -17.28 -1.70 6.64
CA ALA A 318 -18.20 -0.63 6.28
C ALA A 318 -18.51 -0.60 4.77
N ARG A 319 -17.47 -0.74 3.92
CA ARG A 319 -17.65 -0.82 2.45
C ARG A 319 -18.43 -2.06 2.00
N SER A 320 -18.37 -3.16 2.76
CA SER A 320 -19.18 -4.36 2.51
C SER A 320 -20.57 -4.33 3.15
N GLY A 321 -20.93 -3.24 3.85
CA GLY A 321 -22.23 -3.12 4.54
C GLY A 321 -22.35 -3.97 5.81
N VAL A 322 -21.24 -4.45 6.37
CA VAL A 322 -21.23 -5.26 7.60
C VAL A 322 -20.82 -4.38 8.77
N GLU A 323 -21.74 -4.16 9.71
CA GLU A 323 -21.45 -3.43 10.94
C GLU A 323 -20.94 -4.40 12.02
N LEU A 324 -19.72 -4.17 12.50
CA LEU A 324 -19.12 -4.91 13.60
C LEU A 324 -19.42 -4.21 14.94
N ALA A 325 -19.32 -4.95 16.05
CA ALA A 325 -19.50 -4.36 17.37
C ALA A 325 -18.48 -3.24 17.63
N GLY A 326 -18.97 -2.06 18.03
CA GLY A 326 -18.14 -0.89 18.33
C GLY A 326 -17.80 0.01 17.13
N MET A 327 -18.33 -0.27 15.94
CA MET A 327 -18.30 0.64 14.79
C MET A 327 -19.72 1.03 14.36
N ALA A 328 -19.84 2.11 13.58
CA ALA A 328 -21.10 2.52 12.94
C ALA A 328 -20.81 2.88 11.48
N ILE A 329 -21.64 2.41 10.55
CA ILE A 329 -21.50 2.78 9.14
C ILE A 329 -22.11 4.17 8.92
N ARG A 330 -21.31 5.10 8.36
CA ARG A 330 -21.77 6.43 7.95
C ARG A 330 -21.54 6.62 6.47
N SER A 331 -22.52 7.18 5.77
CA SER A 331 -22.45 7.49 4.34
C SER A 331 -22.61 8.99 4.10
N GLU A 332 -21.73 9.54 3.28
CA GLU A 332 -21.84 10.90 2.77
C GLU A 332 -21.86 10.82 1.24
N GLN A 333 -22.83 11.48 0.60
CA GLN A 333 -22.86 11.58 -0.85
C GLN A 333 -21.95 12.73 -1.28
N ARG A 334 -20.87 12.39 -1.99
CA ARG A 334 -19.98 13.33 -2.65
C ARG A 334 -19.94 12.99 -4.13
N ALA A 335 -19.67 13.99 -4.97
CA ALA A 335 -19.38 13.73 -6.38
C ALA A 335 -18.22 12.73 -6.48
N ALA A 336 -18.41 11.69 -7.30
CA ALA A 336 -17.48 10.55 -7.44
C ALA A 336 -16.33 10.86 -8.39
#